data_AF-A0A3B9HCX8-F1
#
_entry.id   AF-A0A3B9HCX8-F1
#
_cell.length_a   1.000
_cell.length_b   1.000
_cell.length_c   1.000
_cell.angle_alpha   90.00
_cell.angle_beta   90.00
_cell.angle_gamma   90.00
#
_symmetry.space_group_name_H-M   'P 1'
#
loop_
_entity.id
_entity.type
_entity.pdbx_description
1 polymer ?
#
loop_
_entity_poly.entity_id
_entity_poly.type
_entity_poly.pdbx_seq_one_letter_code
_entity_poly.pdbx_strand_id
1 'polypeptide(L)' 'AGASIIAKVARDSLMKRFSICVPGYLLEKNKGYGTAEHILALNDLGPTKLHRKSFAPISRMLENEQD' A
#
# COMPACT_ATOMS: atom_id res chain seq x y z
N ALA A 1 4.47 -27.06 -8.57
CA ALA A 1 3.90 -25.75 -8.19
C ALA A 1 3.85 -25.66 -6.67
N GLY A 2 4.46 -24.63 -6.06
CA GLY A 2 4.53 -24.47 -4.60
C GLY A 2 5.12 -23.12 -4.19
N ALA A 3 6.14 -22.65 -4.91
CA ALA A 3 6.77 -21.35 -4.67
C ALA A 3 5.79 -20.16 -4.76
N SER A 4 4.88 -20.15 -5.75
CA SER A 4 3.90 -19.08 -5.91
C SER A 4 2.89 -19.00 -4.77
N ILE A 5 2.50 -20.15 -4.21
CA ILE A 5 1.58 -20.24 -3.07
C ILE A 5 2.28 -19.70 -1.82
N ILE A 6 3.50 -20.18 -1.55
CA ILE A 6 4.31 -19.72 -0.40
C ILE A 6 4.53 -18.21 -0.47
N ALA A 7 4.89 -17.68 -1.65
CA ALA A 7 5.08 -16.25 -1.85
C ALA A 7 3.81 -15.43 -1.57
N LYS A 8 2.64 -15.92 -2.00
CA LYS A 8 1.35 -15.24 -1.75
C LYS A 8 1.01 -15.22 -0.26
N VAL A 9 1.12 -16.37 0.42
CA VAL A 9 0.81 -16.49 1.85
C VAL A 9 1.72 -15.61 2.69
N ALA A 10 3.02 -15.58 2.37
CA ALA A 10 3.98 -14.72 3.04
C ALA A 10 3.65 -13.24 2.85
N ARG A 11 3.38 -12.80 1.61
CA ARG A 11 3.02 -11.42 1.30
C ARG A 11 1.74 -10.99 2.01
N ASP A 12 0.70 -11.83 2.01
CA ASP A 12 -0.57 -11.51 2.65
C ASP A 12 -0.44 -11.36 4.18
N SER A 13 0.43 -12.17 4.78
CA SER A 13 0.76 -12.09 6.21
C SER A 13 1.53 -10.82 6.54
N LEU A 14 2.45 -10.40 5.68
CA LEU A 14 3.19 -9.15 5.82
C LEU A 14 2.26 -7.93 5.77
N MET A 15 1.32 -7.91 4.83
CA MET A 15 0.36 -6.79 4.70
C MET A 15 -0.54 -6.65 5.93
N LYS A 16 -0.93 -7.76 6.57
CA LYS A 16 -1.65 -7.71 7.85
C LYS A 16 -0.82 -7.07 8.96
N ARG A 17 0.48 -7.40 9.04
CA ARG A 17 1.39 -6.80 10.02
C ARG A 17 1.60 -5.31 9.76
N PHE A 18 1.76 -4.92 8.50
CA PHE A 18 1.91 -3.51 8.13
C PHE A 18 0.67 -2.68 8.43
N SER A 19 -0.54 -3.24 8.32
CA SER A 19 -1.76 -2.53 8.74
C SER A 19 -1.74 -2.11 10.22
N ILE A 20 -1.13 -2.93 11.08
CA ILE A 20 -0.97 -2.59 12.51
C ILE A 20 0.02 -1.44 12.68
N CYS A 21 1.16 -1.48 11.98
CA CYS A 21 2.20 -0.46 12.10
C CYS A 21 1.84 0.86 11.39
N VAL A 22 1.02 0.79 10.34
CA VAL A 22 0.63 1.89 9.46
C VAL A 22 -0.89 1.85 9.28
N PRO A 23 -1.65 2.21 10.33
CA PRO A 23 -3.11 2.13 10.31
C PRO A 23 -3.72 3.14 9.33
N GLY A 24 -4.97 2.89 8.92
CA GLY A 24 -5.75 3.79 8.06
C GLY A 24 -5.73 3.43 6.57
N TYR A 25 -4.73 2.68 6.09
CA TYR A 25 -4.62 2.29 4.66
C TYR A 25 -5.30 0.95 4.31
N LEU A 26 -5.90 0.26 5.28
CA LEU A 26 -6.62 -1.01 5.08
C LEU A 26 -5.78 -2.10 4.38
N LEU A 27 -4.47 -2.15 4.65
CA LEU A 27 -3.52 -3.05 3.98
C LEU A 27 -3.84 -4.54 4.23
N GLU A 28 -4.47 -4.86 5.36
CA GLU A 28 -4.97 -6.19 5.67
C GLU A 28 -6.07 -6.65 4.71
N LYS A 29 -6.80 -5.72 4.08
CA LYS A 29 -7.85 -6.00 3.09
C LYS A 29 -7.32 -5.89 1.66
N ASN A 30 -6.74 -4.75 1.31
CA ASN A 30 -6.33 -4.44 -0.07
C ASN A 30 -4.92 -4.94 -0.45
N LYS A 31 -4.11 -5.42 0.51
CA LYS A 31 -2.77 -5.97 0.28
C LYS A 31 -1.79 -5.03 -0.45
N GLY A 32 -1.99 -3.72 -0.37
CA GLY A 32 -1.18 -2.73 -1.07
C GLY A 32 -1.59 -2.47 -2.52
N TYR A 33 -2.68 -3.07 -3.01
CA TYR A 33 -3.24 -2.74 -4.31
C TYR A 33 -4.00 -1.41 -4.25
N GLY A 34 -3.97 -0.64 -5.34
CA GLY A 34 -4.62 0.67 -5.50
C GLY A 34 -6.14 0.57 -5.64
N THR A 35 -6.79 -0.02 -4.64
CA THR A 35 -8.26 -0.03 -4.52
C THR A 35 -8.79 1.37 -4.21
N ALA A 36 -10.07 1.62 -4.48
CA ALA A 36 -10.70 2.91 -4.15
C ALA A 36 -10.51 3.30 -2.68
N GLU A 37 -10.70 2.35 -1.75
CA GLU A 37 -10.48 2.57 -0.31
C GLU A 37 -9.04 2.97 0.01
N HIS A 38 -8.06 2.37 -0.67
CA HIS A 38 -6.64 2.73 -0.48
C HIS A 38 -6.34 4.11 -1.05
N ILE A 39 -6.87 4.45 -2.23
CA ILE A 39 -6.66 5.78 -2.83
C ILE A 39 -7.27 6.87 -1.95
N LEU A 40 -8.45 6.62 -1.36
CA LEU A 40 -9.06 7.54 -0.40
C LEU A 40 -8.16 7.73 0.83
N ALA A 41 -7.64 6.65 1.41
CA ALA A 41 -6.70 6.73 2.53
C ALA A 41 -5.40 7.48 2.16
N LEU A 42 -4.90 7.30 0.93
CA LEU A 42 -3.74 8.04 0.41
C LEU A 42 -4.00 9.53 0.25
N ASN A 43 -5.21 9.93 -0.15
CA ASN A 43 -5.59 11.33 -0.24
C ASN A 43 -5.74 11.98 1.15
N ASP A 44 -6.19 11.23 2.15
CA ASP A 44 -6.42 11.73 3.52
C ASP A 44 -5.15 11.77 4.37
N LEU A 45 -4.35 10.69 4.32
CA LEU A 45 -3.19 10.48 5.18
C LEU A 45 -1.85 10.74 4.47
N GLY A 46 -1.86 10.90 3.14
CA GLY A 46 -0.67 10.99 2.31
C GLY A 46 0.05 9.65 2.10
N PRO A 47 1.10 9.59 1.26
CA PRO A 47 1.88 8.38 1.02
C PRO A 47 2.93 8.11 2.11
N THR A 48 2.94 6.89 2.66
CA THR A 48 3.99 6.44 3.61
C THR A 48 5.24 5.88 2.93
N LYS A 49 6.31 5.63 3.71
CA LYS A 49 7.55 4.98 3.26
C LYS A 49 7.35 3.56 2.69
N LEU A 50 6.25 2.89 3.01
CA LEU A 50 5.93 1.56 2.46
C LEU A 50 5.42 1.65 1.01
N HIS A 51 4.98 2.83 0.57
CA HIS A 51 4.48 3.02 -0.79
C HIS A 51 5.62 3.11 -1.79
N ARG A 52 5.39 2.51 -2.96
CA ARG A 52 6.32 2.59 -4.08
C ARG A 52 6.15 3.93 -4.78
N LYS A 53 7.08 4.84 -4.51
CA LYS A 53 7.05 6.23 -5.01
C LYS A 53 7.03 6.36 -6.53
N SER A 54 7.56 5.38 -7.26
CA SER A 54 7.56 5.38 -8.73
C SER A 54 6.23 4.94 -9.36
N PHE A 55 5.27 4.47 -8.57
CA PHE A 55 3.98 3.99 -9.08
C PHE A 55 2.94 5.11 -9.00
N ALA A 56 2.17 5.32 -10.07
CA ALA A 56 0.93 6.10 -9.96
C ALA A 56 -0.06 5.37 -9.03
N PRO A 57 -0.79 6.09 -8.14
CA PRO A 57 -0.92 7.54 -8.04
C PRO A 57 0.15 8.24 -7.17
N ILE A 58 1.03 7.50 -6.50
CA ILE A 58 1.97 8.02 -5.51
C ILE A 58 2.98 8.99 -6.13
N SER A 59 3.52 8.68 -7.30
CA SER A 59 4.49 9.55 -7.97
C SER A 59 3.92 10.96 -8.19
N ARG A 60 2.67 11.04 -8.66
CA ARG A 60 1.96 12.30 -8.91
C ARG A 60 1.69 13.09 -7.63
N MET A 61 1.35 12.40 -6.55
CA MET A 61 1.15 13.04 -5.25
C MET A 61 2.44 13.70 -4.74
N LEU A 62 3.58 13.04 -4.94
CA LEU A 62 4.89 13.54 -4.52
C LEU A 62 5.44 14.65 -5.42
N GLU A 63 5.11 14.62 -6.71
CA GLU A 63 5.42 15.72 -7.65
C GLU A 63 4.68 17.00 -7.23
N ASN A 64 3.40 16.89 -6.88
CA ASN A 64 2.57 18.04 -6.49
C ASN A 64 2.90 18.65 -5.11
N GLU A 65 3.69 17.97 -4.26
CA GLU A 65 4.15 18.51 -2.96
C GLU A 65 5.41 19.41 -3.11
N GLN A 66 6.02 19.46 -4.30
CA GLN A 66 7.26 20.21 -4.55
C GLN A 66 7.05 21.59 -5.21
N ASP A 67 5.80 21.95 -5.51
CA ASP A 67 5.37 23.27 -5.98
C ASP A 67 4.85 24.15 -4.83
#